data_AF-V2Z0K2-F1
#
_entry.id   AF-V2Z0K2-F1
#
_cell.length_a   1.000
_cell.length_b   1.000
_cell.length_c   1.000
_cell.angle_alpha   90.00
_cell.angle_beta   90.00
_cell.angle_gamma   90.00
#
_symmetry.space_group_name_H-M   'P 1'
#
loop_
_entity.id
_entity.type
_entity.pdbx_description
1 polymer ?
#
loop_
_entity_poly.entity_id
_entity_poly.type
_entity_poly.pdbx_seq_one_letter_code
_entity_poly.pdbx_strand_id
1 'polypeptide(L)'
;MDSQRYKSGDPMNPYDPACFSLGKEGVEARIKNGTSPLFGKQMEKVLSDPSKMKLFLDMMKADMEECKRTGEDPIERMMREKREWAEADAKSAKLKNFGNEAFKKGDYEDAFVIYTACQELSPQEPLYSLNRAAAALKLKLFEIAIDDASSALDSKYNEAKAHFRRGQAYGALGELQKARKDLEAALKFQPEDSSITREMESLARVEELSPGERSAWIDQQGDRDIPNIFGSEEEFNARVTELIK
;
A
#
# COMPACT_ATOMS: atom_id res chain seq x y z
N MET A 1 3.24 -17.39 10.75
CA MET A 1 4.05 -16.19 10.46
C MET A 1 4.62 -16.34 9.06
N ASP A 2 4.54 -15.26 8.28
CA ASP A 2 5.07 -15.07 6.92
C ASP A 2 4.37 -15.82 5.77
N SER A 3 3.07 -15.56 5.57
CA SER A 3 2.40 -15.89 4.30
C SER A 3 2.74 -14.93 3.17
N GLN A 4 3.58 -13.88 3.38
CA GLN A 4 4.01 -12.89 2.37
C GLN A 4 4.86 -13.44 1.21
N ARG A 5 4.91 -14.77 1.02
CA ARG A 5 5.87 -15.48 0.15
C ARG A 5 5.60 -15.34 -1.35
N TYR A 6 4.46 -14.77 -1.76
CA TYR A 6 4.02 -14.84 -3.17
C TYR A 6 3.39 -13.54 -3.69
N LYS A 7 4.10 -12.41 -3.55
CA LYS A 7 3.70 -11.11 -4.11
C LYS A 7 3.42 -11.19 -5.61
N SER A 8 2.27 -10.67 -6.06
CA SER A 8 2.07 -10.35 -7.48
C SER A 8 2.99 -9.20 -7.90
N GLY A 9 3.69 -9.33 -9.02
CA GLY A 9 4.67 -8.37 -9.54
C GLY A 9 6.07 -8.41 -8.92
N ASP A 10 6.32 -9.24 -7.90
CA ASP A 10 7.68 -9.38 -7.34
C ASP A 10 8.53 -10.22 -8.29
N PRO A 11 9.63 -9.66 -8.84
CA PRO A 11 10.54 -10.44 -9.67
C PRO A 11 11.09 -11.67 -8.93
N MET A 12 11.10 -11.65 -7.59
CA MET A 12 11.53 -12.73 -6.71
C MET A 12 10.47 -13.78 -6.42
N ASN A 13 9.23 -13.56 -6.85
CA ASN A 13 8.16 -14.53 -6.71
C ASN A 13 8.23 -15.52 -7.89
N PRO A 14 8.68 -16.78 -7.71
CA PRO A 14 8.57 -17.83 -8.73
C PRO A 14 7.14 -18.04 -9.26
N TYR A 15 6.13 -17.50 -8.58
CA TYR A 15 4.74 -17.87 -8.73
C TYR A 15 3.80 -16.67 -9.01
N ASP A 16 4.36 -15.56 -9.53
CA ASP A 16 3.68 -14.29 -9.81
C ASP A 16 2.42 -14.39 -10.72
N PRO A 17 1.22 -13.96 -10.28
CA PRO A 17 0.00 -13.84 -11.11
C PRO A 17 0.08 -12.84 -12.27
N ALA A 18 0.98 -11.84 -12.25
CA ALA A 18 1.21 -10.94 -13.38
C ALA A 18 1.81 -11.67 -14.61
N CYS A 19 2.30 -12.91 -14.43
CA CYS A 19 2.52 -13.83 -15.55
C CYS A 19 1.23 -14.25 -16.27
N PHE A 20 0.04 -14.02 -15.72
CA PHE A 20 -1.26 -14.47 -16.22
C PHE A 20 -2.24 -13.34 -16.54
N SER A 21 -1.89 -12.08 -16.31
CA SER A 21 -2.75 -10.96 -16.68
C SER A 21 -2.61 -10.62 -18.17
N LEU A 22 -3.31 -11.34 -19.04
CA LEU A 22 -3.65 -10.81 -20.36
C LEU A 22 -5.09 -11.15 -20.69
N GLY A 23 -5.83 -10.17 -21.19
CA GLY A 23 -7.11 -10.37 -21.85
C GLY A 23 -7.03 -11.37 -23.01
N LYS A 24 -8.18 -11.65 -23.60
CA LYS A 24 -8.47 -12.76 -24.54
C LYS A 24 -7.37 -13.06 -25.59
N GLU A 25 -6.71 -12.04 -26.11
CA GLU A 25 -5.65 -12.14 -27.13
C GLU A 25 -4.33 -12.77 -26.61
N GLY A 26 -4.01 -12.61 -25.32
CA GLY A 26 -2.80 -13.18 -24.72
C GLY A 26 -2.89 -14.68 -24.40
N VAL A 27 -4.12 -15.21 -24.29
CA VAL A 27 -4.40 -16.63 -24.04
C VAL A 27 -4.19 -17.45 -25.33
N GLU A 28 -4.65 -16.93 -26.46
CA GLU A 28 -4.57 -17.62 -27.77
C GLU A 28 -3.13 -17.75 -28.29
N ALA A 29 -2.29 -16.75 -28.02
CA ALA A 29 -0.87 -16.78 -28.40
C ALA A 29 -0.05 -17.83 -27.63
N ARG A 30 -0.43 -18.17 -26.39
CA ARG A 30 0.29 -19.12 -25.53
C ARG A 30 -0.05 -20.59 -25.79
N ILE A 31 -1.25 -20.87 -26.27
CA ILE A 31 -1.68 -22.24 -26.65
C ILE A 31 -0.78 -22.82 -27.77
N LYS A 32 -0.15 -21.97 -28.60
CA LYS A 32 0.69 -22.44 -29.69
C LYS A 32 2.14 -22.76 -29.33
N ASN A 33 2.75 -22.10 -28.31
CA ASN A 33 4.22 -22.13 -28.11
C ASN A 33 4.72 -22.39 -26.67
N GLY A 34 3.87 -22.79 -25.71
CA GLY A 34 4.31 -23.60 -24.56
C GLY A 34 5.41 -23.07 -23.63
N THR A 35 5.35 -21.81 -23.18
CA THR A 35 5.80 -21.32 -21.84
C THR A 35 5.56 -19.81 -21.77
N SER A 36 5.19 -19.28 -20.60
CA SER A 36 4.95 -17.84 -20.41
C SER A 36 6.23 -17.03 -20.68
N PRO A 37 6.24 -16.07 -21.62
CA PRO A 37 7.43 -15.25 -21.91
C PRO A 37 7.88 -14.35 -20.76
N LEU A 38 7.01 -14.13 -19.75
CA LEU A 38 7.28 -13.26 -18.61
C LEU A 38 8.08 -13.98 -17.51
N PHE A 39 7.87 -15.30 -17.34
CA PHE A 39 8.59 -16.10 -16.36
C PHE A 39 10.10 -16.10 -16.63
N GLY A 40 10.51 -16.24 -17.89
CA GLY A 40 11.93 -16.21 -18.28
C GLY A 40 12.61 -14.86 -17.97
N LYS A 41 11.95 -13.74 -18.27
CA LYS A 41 12.50 -12.38 -18.05
C LYS A 41 12.52 -11.96 -16.58
N GLN A 42 11.58 -12.44 -15.78
CA GLN A 42 11.54 -12.21 -14.33
C GLN A 42 12.62 -13.04 -13.63
N MET A 43 12.72 -14.33 -13.97
CA MET A 43 13.77 -15.20 -13.45
C MET A 43 15.17 -14.73 -13.85
N GLU A 44 15.37 -14.18 -15.05
CA GLU A 44 16.67 -13.60 -15.43
C GLU A 44 17.15 -12.52 -14.45
N LYS A 45 16.24 -11.67 -13.95
CA LYS A 45 16.55 -10.67 -12.92
C LYS A 45 16.88 -11.29 -11.57
N VAL A 46 16.18 -12.36 -11.18
CA VAL A 46 16.47 -13.15 -9.96
C VAL A 46 17.83 -13.82 -10.04
N LEU A 47 18.11 -14.49 -11.15
CA LEU A 47 19.33 -15.22 -11.44
C LEU A 47 20.54 -14.26 -11.51
N SER A 48 20.32 -13.01 -11.92
CA SER A 48 21.36 -11.99 -12.07
C SER A 48 21.82 -11.33 -10.76
N ASP A 49 21.04 -11.43 -9.68
CA ASP A 49 21.34 -10.82 -8.37
C ASP A 49 21.56 -11.92 -7.31
N PRO A 50 22.78 -12.07 -6.76
CA PRO A 50 23.10 -13.14 -5.80
C PRO A 50 22.26 -13.10 -4.51
N SER A 51 21.89 -11.92 -4.03
CA SER A 51 21.10 -11.76 -2.80
C SER A 51 19.67 -12.23 -3.03
N LYS A 52 19.16 -11.89 -4.20
CA LYS A 52 17.87 -12.33 -4.71
C LYS A 52 17.83 -13.85 -4.90
N MET A 53 18.79 -14.42 -5.63
CA MET A 53 18.91 -15.87 -5.81
C MET A 53 18.93 -16.62 -4.47
N LYS A 54 19.71 -16.12 -3.49
CA LYS A 54 19.77 -16.74 -2.17
C LYS A 54 18.39 -16.77 -1.49
N LEU A 55 17.70 -15.63 -1.49
CA LEU A 55 16.35 -15.51 -0.92
C LEU A 55 15.37 -16.49 -1.60
N PHE A 56 15.38 -16.56 -2.92
CA PHE A 56 14.57 -17.50 -3.70
C PHE A 56 14.81 -18.96 -3.30
N LEU A 57 16.08 -19.37 -3.19
CA LEU A 57 16.44 -20.74 -2.80
C LEU A 57 16.06 -21.05 -1.35
N ASP A 58 16.20 -20.09 -0.44
CA ASP A 58 15.84 -20.26 0.96
C ASP A 58 14.30 -20.40 1.11
N MET A 59 13.52 -19.68 0.31
CA MET A 59 12.06 -19.84 0.23
C MET A 59 11.67 -21.22 -0.30
N MET A 60 12.29 -21.68 -1.40
CA MET A 60 12.05 -23.02 -1.95
C MET A 60 12.39 -24.15 -0.99
N LYS A 61 13.47 -24.01 -0.23
CA LYS A 61 13.83 -24.98 0.82
C LYS A 61 12.80 -25.00 1.93
N ALA A 62 12.39 -23.83 2.42
CA ALA A 62 11.38 -23.73 3.47
C ALA A 62 10.05 -24.35 3.05
N ASP A 63 9.64 -24.15 1.79
CA ASP A 63 8.40 -24.72 1.26
C ASP A 63 8.50 -26.25 1.11
N MET A 64 9.63 -26.77 0.61
CA MET A 64 9.87 -28.21 0.56
C MET A 64 9.88 -28.87 1.95
N GLU A 65 10.50 -28.24 2.95
CA GLU A 65 10.49 -28.78 4.32
C GLU A 65 9.07 -28.78 4.93
N GLU A 66 8.28 -27.76 4.63
CA GLU A 66 6.90 -27.68 5.08
C GLU A 66 6.00 -28.72 4.36
N CYS A 67 6.20 -28.93 3.05
CA CYS A 67 5.53 -30.01 2.31
C CYS A 67 5.89 -31.39 2.88
N LYS A 68 7.17 -31.62 3.23
CA LYS A 68 7.58 -32.86 3.92
C LYS A 68 6.90 -33.01 5.29
N ARG A 69 6.77 -31.92 6.06
CA ARG A 69 6.15 -31.92 7.39
C ARG A 69 4.65 -32.21 7.33
N THR A 70 3.96 -31.66 6.34
CA THR A 70 2.50 -31.74 6.18
C THR A 70 2.06 -32.96 5.36
N GLY A 71 2.97 -33.51 4.54
CA GLY A 71 2.65 -34.55 3.55
C GLY A 71 1.90 -34.01 2.33
N GLU A 72 1.76 -32.69 2.19
CA GLU A 72 1.15 -32.06 1.01
C GLU A 72 2.08 -32.17 -0.20
N ASP A 73 1.50 -32.37 -1.38
CA ASP A 73 2.23 -32.24 -2.64
C ASP A 73 2.60 -30.77 -2.87
N PRO A 74 3.88 -30.44 -3.19
CA PRO A 74 4.31 -29.06 -3.38
C PRO A 74 3.55 -28.31 -4.47
N ILE A 75 3.13 -28.99 -5.55
CA ILE A 75 2.38 -28.35 -6.64
C ILE A 75 0.95 -28.05 -6.19
N GLU A 76 0.32 -28.97 -5.46
CA GLU A 76 -1.03 -28.75 -4.92
C GLU A 76 -1.07 -27.60 -3.91
N ARG A 77 -0.11 -27.57 -2.98
CA ARG A 77 0.06 -26.49 -2.00
C ARG A 77 0.22 -25.13 -2.70
N MET A 78 1.12 -25.07 -3.69
CA MET A 78 1.35 -23.86 -4.49
C MET A 78 0.08 -23.39 -5.19
N MET A 79 -0.67 -24.29 -5.84
CA MET A 79 -1.89 -23.93 -6.56
C MET A 79 -2.99 -23.44 -5.60
N ARG A 80 -3.07 -24.00 -4.39
CA ARG A 80 -3.97 -23.54 -3.32
C ARG A 80 -3.59 -22.15 -2.82
N GLU A 81 -2.34 -21.93 -2.43
CA GLU A 81 -1.86 -20.63 -1.94
C GLU A 81 -2.05 -19.54 -3.02
N LYS A 82 -1.75 -19.82 -4.28
CA LYS A 82 -2.01 -18.90 -5.40
C LYS A 82 -3.49 -18.54 -5.53
N ARG A 83 -4.39 -19.51 -5.36
CA ARG A 83 -5.83 -19.28 -5.42
C ARG A 83 -6.30 -18.41 -4.25
N GLU A 84 -5.85 -18.70 -3.03
CA GLU A 84 -6.16 -17.92 -1.83
C GLU A 84 -5.73 -16.45 -1.99
N TRP A 85 -4.54 -16.22 -2.53
CA TRP A 85 -4.03 -14.88 -2.84
C TRP A 85 -4.90 -14.15 -3.88
N ALA A 86 -5.24 -14.82 -4.99
CA ALA A 86 -6.10 -14.23 -6.02
C ALA A 86 -7.51 -13.90 -5.49
N GLU A 87 -8.04 -14.75 -4.61
CA GLU A 87 -9.32 -14.51 -3.93
C GLU A 87 -9.23 -13.33 -2.96
N ALA A 88 -8.14 -13.20 -2.20
CA ALA A 88 -7.88 -12.08 -1.30
C ALA A 88 -7.75 -10.75 -2.06
N ASP A 89 -7.01 -10.73 -3.17
CA ASP A 89 -6.87 -9.56 -4.05
C ASP A 89 -8.21 -9.16 -4.70
N ALA A 90 -8.99 -10.15 -5.15
CA ALA A 90 -10.33 -9.87 -5.68
C ALA A 90 -11.27 -9.31 -4.60
N LYS A 91 -11.15 -9.81 -3.36
CA LYS A 91 -11.92 -9.31 -2.20
C LYS A 91 -11.51 -7.89 -1.83
N SER A 92 -10.21 -7.61 -1.72
CA SER A 92 -9.70 -6.26 -1.40
C SER A 92 -10.08 -5.25 -2.49
N ALA A 93 -10.03 -5.63 -3.77
CA ALA A 93 -10.42 -4.76 -4.88
C ALA A 93 -11.90 -4.35 -4.83
N LYS A 94 -12.79 -5.26 -4.39
CA LYS A 94 -14.21 -4.95 -4.15
C LYS A 94 -14.36 -4.06 -2.92
N LEU A 95 -13.70 -4.42 -1.83
CA LEU A 95 -13.76 -3.71 -0.54
C LEU A 95 -13.32 -2.25 -0.68
N LYS A 96 -12.27 -2.00 -1.48
CA LYS A 96 -11.79 -0.66 -1.83
C LYS A 96 -12.89 0.28 -2.32
N ASN A 97 -13.90 -0.21 -3.03
CA ASN A 97 -14.96 0.65 -3.55
C ASN A 97 -15.81 1.25 -2.42
N PHE A 98 -16.07 0.48 -1.36
CA PHE A 98 -16.76 0.97 -0.16
C PHE A 98 -15.91 2.02 0.57
N GLY A 99 -14.60 1.81 0.68
CA GLY A 99 -13.68 2.78 1.30
C GLY A 99 -13.64 4.09 0.51
N ASN A 100 -13.61 4.01 -0.82
CA ASN A 100 -13.69 5.18 -1.70
C ASN A 100 -15.04 5.90 -1.57
N GLU A 101 -16.14 5.17 -1.38
CA GLU A 101 -17.47 5.75 -1.19
C GLU A 101 -17.59 6.45 0.16
N ALA A 102 -17.20 5.79 1.25
CA ALA A 102 -17.14 6.37 2.59
C ALA A 102 -16.28 7.65 2.59
N PHE A 103 -15.10 7.60 1.96
CA PHE A 103 -14.22 8.77 1.84
C PHE A 103 -14.89 9.94 1.11
N LYS A 104 -15.67 9.66 0.04
CA LYS A 104 -16.42 10.69 -0.70
C LYS A 104 -17.57 11.27 0.11
N LYS A 105 -18.21 10.49 0.98
CA LYS A 105 -19.28 10.93 1.88
C LYS A 105 -18.74 11.76 3.06
N GLY A 106 -17.45 11.65 3.35
CA GLY A 106 -16.82 12.31 4.51
C GLY A 106 -16.70 11.39 5.73
N ASP A 107 -17.10 10.12 5.59
CA ASP A 107 -17.02 9.10 6.63
C ASP A 107 -15.59 8.55 6.71
N TYR A 108 -14.67 9.38 7.18
CA TYR A 108 -13.23 9.10 7.11
C TYR A 108 -12.79 7.95 8.01
N GLU A 109 -13.46 7.72 9.14
CA GLU A 109 -13.20 6.57 10.01
C GLU A 109 -13.53 5.26 9.30
N ASP A 110 -14.69 5.18 8.66
CA ASP A 110 -15.11 3.99 7.92
C ASP A 110 -14.21 3.76 6.71
N ALA A 111 -13.83 4.83 5.99
CA ALA A 111 -12.84 4.73 4.93
C ALA A 111 -11.50 4.18 5.45
N PHE A 112 -11.03 4.66 6.60
CA PHE A 112 -9.79 4.21 7.22
C PHE A 112 -9.84 2.74 7.65
N VAL A 113 -10.94 2.29 8.26
CA VAL A 113 -11.18 0.88 8.59
C VAL A 113 -11.18 0.00 7.34
N ILE A 114 -11.91 0.42 6.30
CA ILE A 114 -12.01 -0.34 5.06
C ILE A 114 -10.65 -0.43 4.35
N TYR A 115 -9.88 0.65 4.26
CA TYR A 115 -8.55 0.59 3.64
C TYR A 115 -7.57 -0.25 4.47
N THR A 116 -7.70 -0.26 5.80
CA THR A 116 -6.92 -1.17 6.66
C THR A 116 -7.26 -2.63 6.35
N ALA A 117 -8.53 -2.97 6.24
CA ALA A 117 -8.95 -4.32 5.84
C ALA A 117 -8.48 -4.68 4.42
N CYS A 118 -8.46 -3.74 3.48
CA CYS A 118 -7.86 -3.96 2.16
C CYS A 118 -6.36 -4.27 2.26
N GLN A 119 -5.63 -3.56 3.12
CA GLN A 119 -4.21 -3.76 3.35
C GLN A 119 -3.92 -5.10 4.06
N GLU A 120 -4.79 -5.59 4.94
CA GLU A 120 -4.65 -6.93 5.53
C GLU A 120 -4.85 -8.04 4.51
N LEU A 121 -5.80 -7.86 3.58
CA LEU A 121 -6.06 -8.81 2.50
C LEU A 121 -4.98 -8.78 1.42
N SER A 122 -4.42 -7.60 1.14
CA SER A 122 -3.44 -7.36 0.07
C SER A 122 -2.36 -6.39 0.55
N PRO A 123 -1.46 -6.81 1.45
CA PRO A 123 -0.43 -5.94 2.06
C PRO A 123 0.59 -5.39 1.06
N GLN A 124 0.65 -5.98 -0.14
CA GLN A 124 1.54 -5.62 -1.23
C GLN A 124 1.00 -4.50 -2.12
N GLU A 125 -0.26 -4.10 -2.00
CA GLU A 125 -0.86 -3.10 -2.89
C GLU A 125 -0.67 -1.68 -2.31
N PRO A 126 0.30 -0.90 -2.82
CA PRO A 126 0.62 0.42 -2.28
C PRO A 126 -0.52 1.43 -2.43
N LEU A 127 -1.50 1.18 -3.31
CA LEU A 127 -2.71 1.98 -3.40
C LEU A 127 -3.47 2.03 -2.07
N TYR A 128 -3.53 0.92 -1.32
CA TYR A 128 -4.30 0.86 -0.08
C TYR A 128 -3.64 1.67 1.03
N SER A 129 -2.33 1.54 1.22
CA SER A 129 -1.56 2.41 2.11
C SER A 129 -1.76 3.86 1.71
N LEU A 130 -1.59 4.19 0.42
CA LEU A 130 -1.73 5.57 -0.04
C LEU A 130 -3.14 6.11 0.26
N ASN A 131 -4.21 5.37 -0.03
CA ASN A 131 -5.59 5.76 0.28
C ASN A 131 -5.86 5.86 1.78
N ARG A 132 -5.29 4.96 2.59
CA ARG A 132 -5.34 5.02 4.05
C ARG A 132 -4.66 6.28 4.57
N ALA A 133 -3.54 6.70 3.99
CA ALA A 133 -2.89 7.99 4.30
C ALA A 133 -3.82 9.19 4.07
N ALA A 134 -4.67 9.14 3.04
CA ALA A 134 -5.64 10.22 2.80
C ALA A 134 -6.72 10.28 3.88
N ALA A 135 -7.23 9.12 4.30
CA ALA A 135 -8.21 9.04 5.39
C ALA A 135 -7.57 9.47 6.72
N ALA A 136 -6.35 9.00 6.99
CA ALA A 136 -5.55 9.36 8.16
C ALA A 136 -5.34 10.88 8.25
N LEU A 137 -4.98 11.56 7.15
CA LEU A 137 -4.88 13.02 7.11
C LEU A 137 -6.18 13.74 7.52
N LYS A 138 -7.33 13.20 7.11
CA LYS A 138 -8.64 13.77 7.46
C LYS A 138 -9.02 13.53 8.92
N LEU A 139 -8.55 12.41 9.48
CA LEU A 139 -8.68 12.06 10.90
C LEU A 139 -7.57 12.66 11.78
N LYS A 140 -6.64 13.44 11.20
CA LYS A 140 -5.48 14.03 11.89
C LYS A 140 -4.49 13.00 12.46
N LEU A 141 -4.53 11.78 11.94
CA LEU A 141 -3.59 10.69 12.23
C LEU A 141 -2.30 10.87 11.43
N PHE A 142 -1.55 11.93 11.71
CA PHE A 142 -0.44 12.37 10.86
C PHE A 142 0.72 11.37 10.78
N GLU A 143 1.07 10.72 11.88
CA GLU A 143 2.15 9.71 11.89
C GLU A 143 1.80 8.50 11.00
N ILE A 144 0.56 8.00 11.09
CA ILE A 144 0.08 6.91 10.22
C ILE A 144 0.10 7.36 8.75
N ALA A 145 -0.31 8.60 8.46
CA ALA A 145 -0.26 9.14 7.11
C ALA A 145 1.19 9.22 6.57
N ILE A 146 2.17 9.50 7.42
CA ILE A 146 3.60 9.53 7.06
C ILE A 146 4.09 8.13 6.72
N ASP A 147 3.79 7.14 7.56
CA ASP A 147 4.21 5.76 7.36
C ASP A 147 3.61 5.18 6.07
N ASP A 148 2.31 5.38 5.88
CA ASP A 148 1.58 4.90 4.71
C ASP A 148 2.07 5.55 3.40
N ALA A 149 2.28 6.87 3.41
CA ALA A 149 2.80 7.57 2.26
C ALA A 149 4.27 7.19 1.97
N SER A 150 5.07 6.93 3.01
CA SER A 150 6.45 6.46 2.85
C SER A 150 6.50 5.06 2.24
N SER A 151 5.62 4.15 2.68
CA SER A 151 5.48 2.81 2.08
C SER A 151 5.12 2.88 0.58
N ALA A 152 4.24 3.81 0.19
CA ALA A 152 3.93 4.04 -1.22
C ALA A 152 5.14 4.57 -2.02
N LEU A 153 5.95 5.45 -1.43
CA LEU A 153 7.19 5.96 -2.05
C LEU A 153 8.26 4.88 -2.20
N ASP A 154 8.43 4.01 -1.20
CA ASP A 154 9.35 2.87 -1.29
C ASP A 154 8.98 1.94 -2.45
N SER A 155 7.68 1.84 -2.72
CA SER A 155 7.12 1.09 -3.86
C SER A 155 7.11 1.89 -5.18
N LYS A 156 7.59 3.14 -5.18
CA LYS A 156 7.52 4.10 -6.30
C LYS A 156 6.11 4.25 -6.88
N TYR A 157 5.10 4.11 -6.02
CA TYR A 157 3.70 4.18 -6.42
C TYR A 157 3.16 5.58 -6.24
N ASN A 158 2.71 6.18 -7.35
CA ASN A 158 2.05 7.49 -7.36
C ASN A 158 2.81 8.55 -6.53
N GLU A 159 4.10 8.70 -6.84
CA GLU A 159 5.06 9.48 -6.06
C GLU A 159 4.60 10.92 -5.82
N ALA A 160 3.91 11.54 -6.79
CA ALA A 160 3.31 12.86 -6.64
C ALA A 160 2.35 12.94 -5.45
N LYS A 161 1.36 12.03 -5.38
CA LYS A 161 0.36 12.01 -4.29
C LYS A 161 0.97 11.56 -2.98
N ALA A 162 1.93 10.63 -3.01
CA ALA A 162 2.57 10.14 -1.81
C ALA A 162 3.43 11.24 -1.15
N HIS A 163 4.25 11.94 -1.94
CA HIS A 163 4.95 13.13 -1.47
C HIS A 163 3.99 14.22 -0.97
N PHE A 164 2.93 14.52 -1.72
CA PHE A 164 1.95 15.52 -1.30
C PHE A 164 1.32 15.18 0.07
N ARG A 165 0.84 13.95 0.25
CA ARG A 165 0.20 13.50 1.51
C ARG A 165 1.18 13.49 2.68
N ARG A 166 2.40 13.00 2.47
CA ARG A 166 3.45 13.02 3.50
C ARG A 166 3.85 14.44 3.87
N GLY A 167 3.94 15.33 2.87
CA GLY A 167 4.19 16.75 3.06
C GLY A 167 3.12 17.43 3.91
N GLN A 168 1.84 17.15 3.66
CA GLN A 168 0.74 17.66 4.48
C GLN A 168 0.84 17.18 5.94
N ALA A 169 1.14 15.90 6.16
CA ALA A 169 1.29 15.34 7.50
C ALA A 169 2.48 15.95 8.26
N TYR A 170 3.65 16.06 7.62
CA TYR A 170 4.79 16.77 8.21
C TYR A 170 4.47 18.23 8.52
N GLY A 171 3.74 18.91 7.63
CA GLY A 171 3.30 20.28 7.81
C GLY A 171 2.48 20.41 9.09
N ALA A 172 1.48 19.55 9.26
CA ALA A 172 0.61 19.53 10.42
C ALA A 172 1.36 19.22 11.74
N LEU A 173 2.41 18.41 11.69
CA LEU A 173 3.27 18.14 12.85
C LEU A 173 4.28 19.26 13.16
N GLY A 174 4.35 20.30 12.32
CA GLY A 174 5.32 21.40 12.46
C GLY A 174 6.71 21.08 11.89
N GLU A 175 6.87 19.96 11.20
CA GLU A 175 8.10 19.54 10.52
C GLU A 175 8.25 20.26 9.17
N LEU A 176 8.21 21.61 9.19
CA LEU A 176 8.01 22.47 8.01
C LEU A 176 9.07 22.23 6.91
N GLN A 177 10.32 21.95 7.28
CA GLN A 177 11.40 21.68 6.33
C GLN A 177 11.20 20.35 5.58
N LYS A 178 10.75 19.30 6.29
CA LYS A 178 10.41 18.01 5.67
C LYS A 178 9.20 18.17 4.76
N ALA A 179 8.19 18.89 5.23
CA ALA A 179 6.98 19.20 4.48
C ALA A 179 7.28 19.92 3.16
N ARG A 180 8.07 21.00 3.21
CA ARG A 180 8.51 21.75 2.03
C ARG A 180 9.24 20.86 1.02
N LYS A 181 10.18 20.04 1.49
CA LYS A 181 10.94 19.12 0.62
C LYS A 181 10.02 18.13 -0.10
N ASP A 182 9.04 17.57 0.60
CA ASP A 182 8.08 16.65 0.00
C ASP A 182 7.15 17.37 -0.99
N LEU A 183 6.65 18.58 -0.68
CA LEU A 183 5.83 19.36 -1.62
C LEU A 183 6.61 19.78 -2.87
N GLU A 184 7.87 20.18 -2.74
CA GLU A 184 8.76 20.45 -3.87
C GLU A 184 8.98 19.21 -4.73
N ALA A 185 9.11 18.03 -4.11
CA ALA A 185 9.19 16.77 -4.84
C ALA A 185 7.88 16.47 -5.57
N ALA A 186 6.73 16.65 -4.92
CA ALA A 186 5.42 16.48 -5.54
C ALA A 186 5.23 17.41 -6.76
N LEU A 187 5.66 18.68 -6.65
CA LEU A 187 5.57 19.67 -7.74
C LEU A 187 6.44 19.30 -8.94
N LYS A 188 7.58 18.62 -8.74
CA LYS A 188 8.39 18.10 -9.86
C LYS A 188 7.62 17.06 -10.69
N PHE A 189 6.76 16.27 -10.06
CA PHE A 189 5.90 15.31 -10.76
C PHE A 189 4.64 15.94 -11.33
N GLN A 190 4.06 16.94 -10.64
CA GLN A 190 2.82 17.63 -11.04
C GLN A 190 2.95 19.15 -10.90
N PRO A 191 3.61 19.82 -11.86
CA PRO A 191 3.93 21.26 -11.75
C PRO A 191 2.72 22.20 -11.72
N GLU A 192 1.58 21.76 -12.26
CA GLU A 192 0.37 22.56 -12.41
C GLU A 192 -0.68 22.30 -11.31
N ASP A 193 -0.37 21.46 -10.31
CA ASP A 193 -1.32 21.18 -9.23
C ASP A 193 -1.37 22.33 -8.22
N SER A 194 -2.42 23.15 -8.35
CA SER A 194 -2.72 24.28 -7.45
C SER A 194 -2.88 23.89 -5.98
N SER A 195 -3.16 22.62 -5.68
CA SER A 195 -3.27 22.14 -4.30
C SER A 195 -1.89 22.11 -3.63
N ILE A 196 -0.85 21.74 -4.39
CA ILE A 196 0.53 21.69 -3.91
C ILE A 196 1.03 23.11 -3.63
N THR A 197 0.81 24.04 -4.57
CA THR A 197 1.23 25.44 -4.39
C THR A 197 0.52 26.11 -3.22
N ARG A 198 -0.79 25.86 -3.05
CA ARG A 198 -1.56 26.37 -1.89
C ARG A 198 -1.02 25.83 -0.57
N GLU A 199 -0.63 24.56 -0.52
CA GLU A 199 -0.04 23.96 0.69
C GLU A 199 1.33 24.58 0.99
N MET A 200 2.18 24.79 -0.03
CA MET A 200 3.46 25.47 0.13
C MET A 200 3.31 26.92 0.63
N GLU A 201 2.35 27.67 0.11
CA GLU A 201 2.03 29.01 0.61
C GLU A 201 1.54 28.97 2.07
N SER A 202 0.78 27.93 2.44
CA SER A 202 0.36 27.71 3.82
C SER A 202 1.56 27.49 4.73
N LEU A 203 2.51 26.63 4.34
CA LEU A 203 3.74 26.39 5.10
C LEU A 203 4.58 27.66 5.23
N ALA A 204 4.72 28.45 4.17
CA ALA A 204 5.47 29.70 4.20
C ALA A 204 4.90 30.69 5.23
N ARG A 205 3.56 30.81 5.31
CA ARG A 205 2.92 31.62 6.36
C ARG A 205 3.23 31.13 7.77
N VAL A 206 3.26 29.80 7.99
CA VAL A 206 3.58 29.21 9.30
C VAL A 206 5.06 29.38 9.66
N GLU A 207 5.95 29.42 8.66
CA GLU A 207 7.37 29.72 8.87
C GLU A 207 7.63 31.16 9.31
N GLU A 208 6.78 32.11 8.92
CA GLU A 208 6.87 33.53 9.33
C GLU A 208 6.32 33.79 10.75
N LEU A 209 5.54 32.86 11.30
CA LEU A 209 4.99 32.98 12.66
C LEU A 209 6.09 32.97 13.73
N SER A 210 5.86 33.71 14.82
CA SER A 210 6.71 33.61 16.00
C SER A 210 6.65 32.20 16.60
N PRO A 211 7.67 31.76 17.37
CA PRO A 211 7.67 30.42 17.96
C PRO A 211 6.41 30.08 18.78
N GLY A 212 5.85 31.06 19.50
CA GLY A 212 4.63 30.87 20.28
C GLY A 212 3.38 30.69 19.40
N GLU A 213 3.25 31.49 18.35
CA GLU A 213 2.16 31.37 17.37
C GLU A 213 2.25 30.07 16.58
N ARG A 214 3.47 29.63 16.23
CA ARG A 214 3.69 28.35 15.56
C ARG A 214 3.31 27.18 16.46
N SER A 215 3.69 27.21 17.74
CA SER A 215 3.25 26.18 18.70
C SER A 215 1.73 26.12 18.77
N ALA A 216 1.07 27.28 18.92
CA ALA A 216 -0.39 27.35 18.95
C ALA A 216 -1.03 26.84 17.65
N TRP A 217 -0.42 27.10 16.50
CA TRP A 217 -0.89 26.58 15.21
C TRP A 217 -0.78 25.05 15.11
N ILE A 218 0.32 24.47 15.62
CA ILE A 218 0.52 23.02 15.68
C ILE A 218 -0.52 22.39 16.62
N ASP A 219 -0.74 23.00 17.78
CA ASP A 219 -1.72 22.50 18.76
C ASP A 219 -3.16 22.54 18.21
N GLN A 220 -3.46 23.54 17.36
CA GLN A 220 -4.75 23.61 16.64
C GLN A 220 -4.95 22.50 15.62
N GLN A 221 -3.88 21.86 15.13
CA GLN A 221 -4.02 20.72 14.21
C GLN A 221 -4.72 19.53 14.87
N GLY A 222 -4.80 19.48 16.20
CA GLY A 222 -5.61 18.52 16.95
C GLY A 222 -4.84 17.28 17.42
N ASP A 223 -5.59 16.37 18.02
CA ASP A 223 -5.05 15.22 18.73
C ASP A 223 -4.26 14.27 17.82
N ARG A 224 -3.11 13.83 18.30
CA ARG A 224 -2.18 12.91 17.61
C ARG A 224 -2.43 11.47 17.99
N ASP A 225 -3.27 11.26 19.00
CA ASP A 225 -3.61 9.94 19.47
C ASP A 225 -4.45 9.21 18.43
N ILE A 226 -4.11 7.94 18.22
CA ILE A 226 -4.89 7.03 17.40
C ILE A 226 -6.13 6.69 18.23
N PRO A 227 -7.35 7.17 17.90
CA PRO A 227 -8.54 6.72 18.59
C PRO A 227 -8.60 5.20 18.45
N ASN A 228 -9.22 4.51 19.40
CA ASN A 228 -9.45 3.06 19.28
C ASN A 228 -10.52 2.78 18.20
N ILE A 229 -10.19 3.10 16.95
CA ILE A 229 -11.04 2.98 15.75
C ILE A 229 -11.29 1.51 15.44
N PHE A 230 -10.32 0.65 15.77
CA PHE A 230 -10.33 -0.76 15.42
C PHE A 230 -10.98 -1.65 16.47
N GLY A 231 -10.85 -1.33 17.76
CA GLY A 231 -11.29 -2.22 18.83
C GLY A 231 -10.49 -3.52 18.84
N SER A 232 -11.13 -4.59 19.29
CA SER A 232 -10.66 -5.98 19.13
C SER A 232 -10.72 -6.46 17.68
N GLU A 233 -10.03 -7.55 17.37
CA GLU A 233 -10.07 -8.17 16.04
C GLU A 233 -11.49 -8.60 15.65
N GLU A 234 -12.28 -9.08 16.62
CA GLU A 234 -13.69 -9.42 16.39
C GLU A 234 -14.55 -8.19 16.07
N GLU A 235 -14.35 -7.09 16.80
CA GLU A 235 -15.05 -5.82 16.56
C GLU A 235 -14.69 -5.22 15.21
N PHE A 236 -13.41 -5.25 14.84
CA PHE A 236 -12.93 -4.81 13.54
C PHE A 236 -13.58 -5.60 12.40
N ASN A 237 -13.54 -6.94 12.47
CA ASN A 237 -14.12 -7.81 11.45
C ASN A 237 -15.64 -7.65 11.35
N ALA A 238 -16.33 -7.46 12.49
CA ALA A 238 -17.76 -7.17 12.52
C ALA A 238 -18.08 -5.82 11.84
N ARG A 239 -17.31 -4.76 12.16
CA ARG A 239 -17.45 -3.42 11.56
C ARG A 239 -17.22 -3.47 10.05
N VAL A 240 -16.17 -4.12 9.58
CA VAL A 240 -15.91 -4.30 8.13
C VAL A 240 -17.08 -5.00 7.45
N THR A 241 -17.65 -6.03 8.09
CA THR A 241 -18.81 -6.76 7.53
C THR A 241 -20.07 -5.91 7.49
N GLU A 242 -20.26 -5.00 8.44
CA GLU A 242 -21.38 -4.05 8.45
C GLU A 242 -21.26 -3.00 7.34
N LEU A 243 -20.06 -2.46 7.14
CA LEU A 243 -19.78 -1.39 6.17
C LEU A 243 -19.93 -1.81 4.69
N ILE A 244 -20.01 -3.12 4.42
CA ILE A 244 -20.16 -3.67 3.06
C ILE A 244 -21.55 -4.23 2.75
N LYS A 245 -22.52 -4.08 3.66
CA LYS A 245 -23.93 -4.45 3.45
C LYS A 245 -24.68 -3.36 2.70
#